data_AF-A0A2V6FUA9-F1
#
_entry.id   AF-A0A2V6FUA9-F1
#
_cell.length_a   1.000
_cell.length_b   1.000
_cell.length_c   1.000
_cell.angle_alpha   90.00
_cell.angle_beta   90.00
_cell.angle_gamma   90.00
#
_symmetry.space_group_name_H-M   'P 1'
#
loop_
_entity.id
_entity.type
_entity.pdbx_description
1 polymer ?
#
loop_
_entity_poly.entity_id
_entity_poly.type
_entity_poly.pdbx_seq_one_letter_code
_entity_poly.pdbx_strand_id
1 'polypeptide(L)'
;MLFNPVRRALVDGFRCVGRYKRIWIAFALLGFAYFVFQFVTFTPIRNWSDLDLGQIASLRHWYWPRFAEIWRETPLPVLEGVAGIFDNATTTYPLSVVAAVFMLINWRGLHGALVRALWKRYRWWGHLIYLILLLSALASLLKPIVFWRLPEWSALVPAAGLLRISATVDASAFIFEYLLGVYIQVYLISVCLAWIKGVSFEEGELFRFAMRRFTYVLEWAGIVVAISTLIVRLPLVLAYFTNIPGVLDYLPLARLLMSGLIIGFCSVQISLALHNETLLEAMRAHSQFVRNNAGRLAWFLIICGIHFSAIMMCDAIVRSAIADRLGALFLWKFSFAFLRGIVVGWLLASWVCLFRQYETRRVNQEKWIQY
;
A
#
# COMPACT_ATOMS: atom_id res chain seq x y z
N MET A 1 23.48 21.74 11.73
CA MET A 1 22.23 21.11 11.24
C MET A 1 21.87 21.56 9.81
N LEU A 2 22.84 22.00 8.99
CA LEU A 2 22.57 22.75 7.75
C LEU A 2 22.27 21.92 6.50
N PHE A 3 22.52 20.60 6.47
CA PHE A 3 22.48 19.83 5.21
C PHE A 3 21.28 18.88 5.03
N ASN A 4 20.53 18.55 6.09
CA ASN A 4 19.30 17.73 5.96
C ASN A 4 18.34 18.03 7.14
N PRO A 5 17.27 18.84 6.93
CA PRO A 5 16.35 19.22 8.01
C PRO A 5 15.48 18.06 8.52
N VAL A 6 15.43 16.94 7.80
CA VAL A 6 14.63 15.76 8.18
C VAL A 6 15.46 14.64 8.78
N ARG A 7 16.78 14.84 8.96
CA ARG A 7 17.71 13.83 9.51
C ARG A 7 17.24 13.23 10.84
N ARG A 8 16.71 14.04 11.76
CA ARG A 8 16.23 13.55 13.06
C ARG A 8 15.08 12.59 12.88
N ALA A 9 14.06 12.97 12.12
CA ALA A 9 12.92 12.12 11.81
C ALA A 9 13.33 10.79 11.14
N LEU A 10 14.33 10.81 10.26
CA LEU A 10 14.87 9.60 9.63
C LEU A 10 15.56 8.66 10.63
N VAL A 11 16.36 9.21 11.54
CA VAL A 11 17.03 8.43 12.59
C VAL A 11 16.01 7.86 13.58
N ASP A 12 15.03 8.67 13.99
CA ASP A 12 13.96 8.25 14.89
C ASP A 12 13.08 7.18 14.24
N GLY A 13 12.77 7.32 12.94
CA GLY A 13 12.11 6.29 12.15
C GLY A 13 12.89 4.97 12.17
N PHE A 14 14.21 5.01 12.00
CA PHE A 14 15.04 3.80 12.04
C PHE A 14 15.04 3.14 13.42
N ARG A 15 15.13 3.94 14.50
CA ARG A 15 15.01 3.46 15.89
C ARG A 15 13.64 2.83 16.16
N CYS A 16 12.58 3.45 15.67
CA CYS A 16 11.21 2.94 15.78
C CYS A 16 11.07 1.58 15.09
N VAL A 17 11.54 1.44 13.85
CA VAL A 17 11.50 0.18 13.10
C VAL A 17 12.38 -0.91 13.74
N GLY A 18 13.54 -0.53 14.29
CA GLY A 18 14.41 -1.43 15.05
C GLY A 18 13.75 -1.96 16.32
N ARG A 19 13.03 -1.11 17.05
CA ARG A 19 12.29 -1.48 18.27
C ARG A 19 11.05 -2.31 17.95
N TYR A 20 10.27 -1.88 16.96
CA TYR A 20 9.01 -2.49 16.55
C TYR A 20 9.13 -3.09 15.15
N LYS A 21 9.82 -4.23 15.06
CA LYS A 21 10.06 -4.98 13.81
C LYS A 21 8.79 -5.25 13.00
N ARG A 22 7.63 -5.32 13.66
CA ARG A 22 6.30 -5.46 13.04
C ARG A 22 6.02 -4.45 11.92
N ILE A 23 6.58 -3.24 12.00
CA ILE A 23 6.33 -2.17 11.02
C ILE A 23 6.81 -2.61 9.64
N TRP A 24 8.06 -3.07 9.53
CA TRP A 24 8.61 -3.50 8.24
C TRP A 24 8.19 -4.93 7.88
N ILE A 25 8.00 -5.81 8.88
CA ILE A 25 7.56 -7.19 8.64
C ILE A 25 6.17 -7.22 7.99
N ALA A 26 5.25 -6.35 8.40
CA ALA A 26 3.91 -6.28 7.79
C ALA A 26 4.01 -6.00 6.28
N PHE A 27 4.82 -5.02 5.89
CA PHE A 27 5.05 -4.69 4.48
C PHE A 27 5.79 -5.79 3.72
N ALA A 28 6.80 -6.42 4.34
CA ALA A 28 7.52 -7.54 3.75
C ALA A 28 6.60 -8.75 3.50
N LEU A 29 5.75 -9.10 4.47
CA LEU A 29 4.80 -10.20 4.35
C LEU A 29 3.74 -9.95 3.27
N LEU A 30 3.19 -8.74 3.20
CA LEU A 30 2.20 -8.37 2.18
C LEU A 30 2.83 -8.38 0.77
N GLY A 31 4.01 -7.79 0.63
CA GLY A 31 4.78 -7.82 -0.63
C GLY A 31 5.17 -9.24 -1.04
N PHE A 32 5.59 -10.07 -0.08
CA PHE A 32 5.97 -11.46 -0.32
C PHE A 32 4.76 -12.30 -0.75
N ALA A 33 3.63 -12.19 -0.06
CA ALA A 33 2.42 -12.92 -0.41
C ALA A 33 1.91 -12.55 -1.82
N TYR A 34 1.95 -11.26 -2.18
CA TYR A 34 1.62 -10.80 -3.52
C TYR A 34 2.56 -11.40 -4.57
N PHE A 35 3.86 -11.41 -4.30
CA PHE A 35 4.85 -12.03 -5.16
C PHE A 35 4.59 -13.53 -5.36
N VAL A 36 4.39 -14.30 -4.28
CA VAL A 36 4.12 -15.74 -4.36
C VAL A 36 2.89 -16.01 -5.21
N PHE A 37 1.81 -15.24 -5.00
CA PHE A 37 0.61 -15.37 -5.83
C PHE A 37 0.89 -15.11 -7.32
N GLN A 38 1.58 -14.00 -7.63
CA GLN A 38 1.93 -13.66 -9.01
C GLN A 38 2.79 -14.74 -9.66
N PHE A 39 3.76 -15.26 -8.91
CA PHE A 39 4.64 -16.33 -9.38
C PHE A 39 3.85 -17.61 -9.65
N VAL A 40 3.03 -18.08 -8.72
CA VAL A 40 2.24 -19.31 -8.87
C VAL A 40 1.19 -19.20 -9.98
N THR A 41 0.57 -18.03 -10.15
CA THR A 41 -0.56 -17.86 -11.08
C THR A 41 -0.12 -17.61 -12.52
N PHE A 42 0.96 -16.85 -12.72
CA PHE A 42 1.36 -16.35 -14.04
C PHE A 42 2.68 -16.93 -14.55
N THR A 43 3.40 -17.72 -13.74
CA THR A 43 4.64 -18.36 -14.21
C THR A 43 4.33 -19.75 -14.74
N PRO A 44 4.56 -20.03 -16.03
CA PRO A 44 4.34 -21.36 -16.60
C PRO A 44 5.47 -22.29 -16.20
N ILE A 45 5.39 -22.88 -15.00
CA ILE A 45 6.32 -23.93 -14.56
C ILE A 45 5.94 -25.22 -15.29
N ARG A 46 6.77 -25.66 -16.24
CA ARG A 46 6.52 -26.89 -17.01
C ARG A 46 7.24 -28.08 -16.39
N ASN A 47 8.47 -27.88 -15.89
CA ASN A 47 9.28 -28.90 -15.25
C ASN A 47 10.09 -28.34 -14.08
N TRP A 48 10.50 -29.20 -13.14
CA TRP A 48 11.38 -28.81 -12.01
C TRP A 48 12.75 -28.29 -12.46
N SER A 49 13.18 -28.64 -13.67
CA SER A 49 14.38 -28.07 -14.31
C SER A 49 14.27 -26.57 -14.56
N ASP A 50 13.06 -26.01 -14.62
CA ASP A 50 12.85 -24.58 -14.81
C ASP A 50 13.23 -23.78 -13.55
N LEU A 51 13.32 -24.46 -12.39
CA LEU A 51 13.75 -23.92 -11.10
C LEU A 51 15.21 -24.24 -10.76
N ASP A 52 16.02 -24.66 -11.74
CA ASP A 52 17.41 -25.02 -11.52
C ASP A 52 18.24 -23.83 -10.98
N LEU A 53 18.79 -24.00 -9.78
CA LEU A 53 19.66 -23.03 -9.12
C LEU A 53 21.02 -22.90 -9.82
N GLY A 54 21.42 -23.89 -10.64
CA GLY A 54 22.60 -23.82 -11.50
C GLY A 54 22.55 -22.65 -12.49
N GLN A 55 21.34 -22.20 -12.87
CA GLN A 55 21.14 -21.02 -13.72
C GLN A 55 21.66 -19.73 -13.06
N ILE A 56 21.72 -19.68 -11.72
CA ILE A 56 22.27 -18.55 -10.95
C ILE A 56 23.79 -18.46 -11.14
N ALA A 57 24.49 -19.59 -11.30
CA ALA A 57 25.95 -19.61 -11.49
C ALA A 57 26.41 -19.08 -12.86
N SER A 58 25.48 -18.85 -13.81
CA SER A 58 25.76 -18.37 -15.17
C SER A 58 25.84 -16.85 -15.33
N LEU A 59 26.14 -16.10 -14.25
CA LEU A 59 26.17 -14.62 -14.20
C LEU A 59 26.89 -13.94 -15.39
N ARG A 60 27.93 -14.58 -15.92
CA ARG A 60 28.72 -14.05 -17.05
C ARG A 60 27.93 -13.97 -18.38
N HIS A 61 26.83 -14.71 -18.50
CA HIS A 61 25.96 -14.75 -19.68
C HIS A 61 24.63 -14.00 -19.46
N TRP A 62 24.56 -13.13 -18.46
CA TRP A 62 23.38 -12.32 -18.20
C TRP A 62 23.36 -11.08 -19.11
N TYR A 63 22.17 -10.73 -19.58
CA TYR A 63 21.98 -9.51 -20.38
C TYR A 63 21.81 -8.31 -19.45
N TRP A 64 22.84 -7.47 -19.33
CA TRP A 64 22.74 -6.27 -18.50
C TRP A 64 22.02 -5.15 -19.30
N PRO A 65 20.88 -4.66 -18.80
CA PRO A 65 20.07 -3.67 -19.51
C PRO A 65 20.76 -2.32 -19.61
N ARG A 66 20.37 -1.52 -20.61
CA ARG A 66 20.86 -0.15 -20.76
C ARG A 66 20.18 0.78 -19.77
N PHE A 67 20.89 1.82 -19.33
CA PHE A 67 20.31 2.85 -18.44
C PHE A 67 19.00 3.45 -19.00
N ALA A 68 18.94 3.67 -20.32
CA ALA A 68 17.75 4.22 -20.98
C ALA A 68 16.51 3.32 -20.90
N GLU A 69 16.69 1.99 -20.87
CA GLU A 69 15.59 1.03 -20.71
C GLU A 69 15.04 1.11 -19.28
N ILE A 70 15.94 1.10 -18.30
CA ILE A 70 15.61 1.21 -16.88
C ILE A 70 14.92 2.54 -16.58
N TRP A 71 15.46 3.65 -17.09
CA TRP A 71 14.93 4.99 -16.83
C TRP A 71 13.50 5.20 -17.37
N ARG A 72 13.06 4.44 -18.37
CA ARG A 72 11.69 4.51 -18.88
C ARG A 72 10.70 3.77 -17.98
N GLU A 73 11.13 2.69 -17.34
CA GLU A 73 10.25 1.83 -16.53
C GLU A 73 10.16 2.26 -15.06
N THR A 74 11.18 2.92 -14.51
CA THR A 74 11.27 3.21 -13.08
C THR A 74 10.48 4.42 -12.55
N PRO A 75 10.27 5.54 -13.28
CA PRO A 75 9.74 6.76 -12.67
C PRO A 75 8.34 6.62 -12.07
N LEU A 76 7.43 5.90 -12.76
CA LEU A 76 6.07 5.70 -12.26
C LEU A 76 6.04 4.81 -11.01
N PRO A 77 6.68 3.62 -10.97
CA PRO A 77 6.81 2.83 -9.74
C PRO A 77 7.44 3.58 -8.56
N VAL A 78 8.40 4.48 -8.82
CA VAL A 78 9.00 5.34 -7.80
C VAL A 78 7.95 6.28 -7.21
N LEU A 79 7.20 6.98 -8.07
CA LEU A 79 6.17 7.91 -7.63
C LEU A 79 5.07 7.21 -6.83
N GLU A 80 4.66 6.01 -7.25
CA GLU A 80 3.70 5.19 -6.54
C GLU A 80 4.23 4.73 -5.18
N GLY A 81 5.51 4.37 -5.09
CA GLY A 81 6.17 4.06 -3.83
C GLY A 81 6.12 5.23 -2.85
N VAL A 82 6.44 6.44 -3.34
CA VAL A 82 6.38 7.68 -2.55
C VAL A 82 4.95 7.97 -2.12
N ALA A 83 3.98 7.93 -3.04
CA ALA A 83 2.57 8.15 -2.75
C ALA A 83 2.05 7.15 -1.70
N GLY A 84 2.43 5.87 -1.81
CA GLY A 84 2.01 4.82 -0.90
C GLY A 84 2.34 5.11 0.56
N ILE A 85 3.47 5.78 0.86
CA ILE A 85 3.84 6.18 2.23
C ILE A 85 2.75 7.02 2.92
N PHE A 86 1.97 7.77 2.15
CA PHE A 86 0.96 8.69 2.68
C PHE A 86 -0.45 8.12 2.75
N ASP A 87 -0.71 7.02 2.07
CA ASP A 87 -2.08 6.56 1.81
C ASP A 87 -2.21 5.04 1.94
N ASN A 88 -1.73 4.29 0.95
CA ASN A 88 -1.67 2.83 0.99
C ASN A 88 -0.33 2.30 0.43
N ALA A 89 0.57 1.92 1.32
CA ALA A 89 1.95 1.60 0.96
C ALA A 89 2.16 0.18 0.39
N THR A 90 1.12 -0.67 0.36
CA THR A 90 1.29 -2.07 -0.06
C THR A 90 0.03 -2.68 -0.66
N THR A 91 0.25 -3.62 -1.57
CA THR A 91 -0.81 -4.49 -2.09
C THR A 91 -1.21 -5.47 -1.00
N THR A 92 -2.51 -5.59 -0.73
CA THR A 92 -3.03 -6.49 0.31
C THR A 92 -3.46 -7.84 -0.23
N TYR A 93 -3.78 -7.95 -1.51
CA TYR A 93 -4.00 -9.22 -2.18
C TYR A 93 -2.69 -10.03 -2.26
N PRO A 94 -2.68 -11.34 -1.99
CA PRO A 94 -3.83 -12.23 -1.71
C PRO A 94 -4.23 -12.31 -0.23
N LEU A 95 -3.48 -11.70 0.70
CA LEU A 95 -3.79 -11.76 2.13
C LEU A 95 -5.12 -11.10 2.51
N SER A 96 -5.68 -10.27 1.62
CA SER A 96 -7.05 -9.77 1.73
C SER A 96 -8.09 -10.90 1.85
N VAL A 97 -7.85 -12.07 1.25
CA VAL A 97 -8.73 -13.25 1.38
C VAL A 97 -8.79 -13.70 2.84
N VAL A 98 -7.63 -13.82 3.49
CA VAL A 98 -7.53 -14.19 4.91
C VAL A 98 -8.15 -13.12 5.79
N ALA A 99 -7.91 -11.85 5.48
CA ALA A 99 -8.51 -10.73 6.22
C ALA A 99 -10.04 -10.68 6.08
N ALA A 100 -10.58 -11.02 4.91
CA ALA A 100 -12.03 -11.13 4.69
C ALA A 100 -12.63 -12.25 5.55
N VAL A 101 -11.98 -13.42 5.62
CA VAL A 101 -12.39 -14.49 6.55
C VAL A 101 -12.37 -14.00 8.01
N PHE A 102 -11.29 -13.34 8.44
CA PHE A 102 -11.19 -12.78 9.79
C PHE A 102 -12.25 -11.72 10.11
N MET A 103 -12.62 -10.90 9.13
CA MET A 103 -13.72 -9.96 9.26
C MET A 103 -15.04 -10.73 9.44
N LEU A 104 -15.35 -11.71 8.60
CA LEU A 104 -16.60 -12.48 8.67
C LEU A 104 -16.78 -13.20 10.02
N ILE A 105 -15.71 -13.84 10.53
CA ILE A 105 -15.75 -14.55 11.84
C ILE A 105 -15.65 -13.62 13.05
N ASN A 106 -15.57 -12.29 12.85
CA ASN A 106 -15.40 -11.29 13.91
C ASN A 106 -14.19 -11.55 14.81
N TRP A 107 -13.04 -11.86 14.20
CA TRP A 107 -11.81 -12.15 14.92
C TRP A 107 -11.42 -10.98 15.85
N ARG A 108 -11.14 -11.30 17.13
CA ARG A 108 -10.83 -10.33 18.21
C ARG A 108 -11.89 -9.22 18.43
N GLY A 109 -13.12 -9.41 17.93
CA GLY A 109 -14.18 -8.41 18.02
C GLY A 109 -14.00 -7.22 17.08
N LEU A 110 -13.10 -7.30 16.08
CA LEU A 110 -12.78 -6.18 15.18
C LEU A 110 -13.95 -5.80 14.28
N HIS A 111 -14.69 -6.79 13.78
CA HIS A 111 -15.88 -6.56 12.98
C HIS A 111 -16.96 -5.84 13.81
N GLY A 112 -17.21 -6.30 15.03
CA GLY A 112 -18.12 -5.59 15.96
C GLY A 112 -17.65 -4.17 16.30
N ALA A 113 -16.34 -3.96 16.46
CA ALA A 113 -15.76 -2.64 16.70
C ALA A 113 -15.96 -1.71 15.48
N LEU A 114 -15.76 -2.22 14.26
CA LEU A 114 -15.98 -1.51 13.02
C LEU A 114 -17.45 -1.09 12.87
N VAL A 115 -18.39 -2.02 13.02
CA VAL A 115 -19.83 -1.75 12.89
C VAL A 115 -20.28 -0.69 13.90
N ARG A 116 -19.87 -0.81 15.16
CA ARG A 116 -20.17 0.19 16.19
C ARG A 116 -19.56 1.56 15.86
N ALA A 117 -18.33 1.60 15.37
CA ALA A 117 -17.66 2.84 15.01
C ALA A 117 -18.30 3.51 13.78
N LEU A 118 -18.70 2.73 12.77
CA LEU A 118 -19.45 3.21 11.60
C LEU A 118 -20.80 3.78 12.01
N TRP A 119 -21.56 3.04 12.82
CA TRP A 119 -22.88 3.46 13.30
C TRP A 119 -22.79 4.75 14.13
N LYS A 120 -21.85 4.81 15.08
CA LYS A 120 -21.69 5.98 15.95
C LYS A 120 -21.46 7.27 15.17
N ARG A 121 -20.77 7.19 14.02
CA ARG A 121 -20.39 8.37 13.24
C ARG A 121 -21.31 8.65 12.06
N TYR A 122 -21.47 7.67 11.18
CA TYR A 122 -22.20 7.85 9.93
C TYR A 122 -23.70 7.58 10.08
N ARG A 123 -24.13 7.09 11.25
CA ARG A 123 -25.52 6.72 11.56
C ARG A 123 -26.05 5.82 10.45
N TRP A 124 -27.11 6.23 9.76
CA TRP A 124 -27.73 5.46 8.68
C TRP A 124 -26.78 5.18 7.50
N TRP A 125 -25.93 6.15 7.13
CA TRP A 125 -24.91 5.96 6.08
C TRP A 125 -23.87 4.91 6.45
N GLY A 126 -23.71 4.63 7.76
CA GLY A 126 -22.85 3.56 8.25
C GLY A 126 -23.27 2.18 7.76
N HIS A 127 -24.56 1.93 7.59
CA HIS A 127 -25.07 0.67 7.03
C HIS A 127 -24.72 0.51 5.55
N LEU A 128 -24.81 1.59 4.77
CA LEU A 128 -24.46 1.55 3.35
C LEU A 128 -22.96 1.30 3.16
N ILE A 129 -22.12 2.02 3.91
CA ILE A 129 -20.66 1.81 3.90
C ILE A 129 -20.32 0.38 4.30
N TYR A 130 -20.97 -0.14 5.35
CA TYR A 130 -20.78 -1.50 5.80
C TYR A 130 -21.21 -2.54 4.75
N LEU A 131 -22.34 -2.32 4.06
CA LEU A 131 -22.81 -3.20 2.99
C LEU A 131 -21.82 -3.22 1.81
N ILE A 132 -21.32 -2.07 1.38
CA ILE A 132 -20.29 -1.97 0.34
C ILE A 132 -19.03 -2.72 0.76
N LEU A 133 -18.60 -2.56 2.01
CA LEU A 133 -17.45 -3.27 2.55
C LEU A 133 -17.67 -4.78 2.57
N LEU A 134 -18.86 -5.25 2.95
CA LEU A 134 -19.19 -6.67 3.00
C LEU A 134 -19.21 -7.28 1.60
N LEU A 135 -19.86 -6.61 0.64
CA LEU A 135 -19.90 -7.05 -0.76
C LEU A 135 -18.50 -7.10 -1.39
N SER A 136 -17.66 -6.09 -1.11
CA SER A 136 -16.26 -6.08 -1.58
C SER A 136 -15.38 -7.12 -0.89
N ALA A 137 -15.62 -7.43 0.40
CA ALA A 137 -14.96 -8.52 1.10
C ALA A 137 -15.34 -9.88 0.49
N LEU A 138 -16.62 -10.10 0.19
CA LEU A 138 -17.10 -11.29 -0.52
C LEU A 138 -16.47 -11.39 -1.92
N ALA A 139 -16.38 -10.28 -2.66
CA ALA A 139 -15.68 -10.25 -3.94
C ALA A 139 -14.19 -10.61 -3.81
N SER A 140 -13.52 -10.18 -2.73
CA SER A 140 -12.12 -10.56 -2.46
C SER A 140 -11.98 -12.06 -2.18
N LEU A 141 -12.95 -12.70 -1.52
CA LEU A 141 -12.98 -14.16 -1.35
C LEU A 141 -13.22 -14.91 -2.67
N LEU A 142 -14.04 -14.36 -3.56
CA LEU A 142 -14.32 -14.95 -4.87
C LEU A 142 -13.17 -14.78 -5.87
N LYS A 143 -12.37 -13.73 -5.72
CA LYS A 143 -11.29 -13.37 -6.65
C LYS A 143 -10.31 -14.53 -6.94
N PRO A 144 -9.73 -15.24 -5.95
CA PRO A 144 -8.88 -16.39 -6.23
C PRO A 144 -9.57 -17.50 -7.02
N ILE A 145 -10.85 -17.77 -6.73
CA ILE A 145 -11.63 -18.81 -7.44
C ILE A 145 -11.77 -18.43 -8.91
N VAL A 146 -12.14 -17.18 -9.18
CA VAL A 146 -12.29 -16.67 -10.54
C VAL A 146 -10.95 -16.77 -11.28
N PHE A 147 -9.86 -16.26 -10.70
CA PHE A 147 -8.55 -16.24 -11.35
C PHE A 147 -7.94 -17.63 -11.55
N TRP A 148 -8.12 -18.55 -10.59
CA TRP A 148 -7.62 -19.93 -10.70
C TRP A 148 -8.41 -20.73 -11.74
N ARG A 149 -9.74 -20.53 -11.82
CA ARG A 149 -10.61 -21.27 -12.75
C ARG A 149 -10.68 -20.65 -14.14
N LEU A 150 -10.05 -19.50 -14.38
CA LEU A 150 -9.99 -18.84 -15.70
C LEU A 150 -9.58 -19.81 -16.83
N PRO A 151 -8.54 -20.68 -16.69
CA PRO A 151 -8.15 -21.60 -17.75
C PRO A 151 -9.24 -22.64 -18.06
N GLU A 152 -9.90 -23.18 -17.04
CA GLU A 152 -10.97 -24.18 -17.21
C GLU A 152 -12.23 -23.56 -17.80
N TRP A 153 -12.59 -22.35 -17.36
CA TRP A 153 -13.76 -21.66 -17.86
C TRP A 153 -13.57 -21.12 -19.28
N SER A 154 -12.33 -20.97 -19.75
CA SER A 154 -12.01 -20.60 -21.15
C SER A 154 -12.59 -21.58 -22.18
N ALA A 155 -12.82 -22.84 -21.78
CA ALA A 155 -13.46 -23.84 -22.63
C ALA A 155 -15.00 -23.77 -22.61
N LEU A 156 -15.61 -23.08 -21.63
CA LEU A 156 -17.05 -23.10 -21.37
C LEU A 156 -17.73 -21.75 -21.63
N VAL A 157 -17.01 -20.64 -21.45
CA VAL A 157 -17.54 -19.28 -21.54
C VAL A 157 -16.72 -18.50 -22.58
N PRO A 158 -17.35 -17.70 -23.46
CA PRO A 158 -16.62 -16.84 -24.38
C PRO A 158 -15.61 -15.97 -23.64
N ALA A 159 -14.41 -15.78 -24.22
CA ALA A 159 -13.33 -15.02 -23.59
C ALA A 159 -13.77 -13.62 -23.12
N ALA A 160 -14.63 -12.94 -23.88
CA ALA A 160 -15.21 -11.65 -23.49
C ALA A 160 -16.05 -11.73 -22.20
N GLY A 161 -16.82 -12.79 -22.02
CA GLY A 161 -17.58 -13.03 -20.78
C GLY A 161 -16.68 -13.24 -19.57
N LEU A 162 -15.58 -13.98 -19.75
CA LEU A 162 -14.60 -14.21 -18.68
C LEU A 162 -13.86 -12.94 -18.27
N LEU A 163 -13.47 -12.12 -19.23
CA LEU A 163 -12.81 -10.83 -18.97
C LEU A 163 -13.75 -9.85 -18.25
N ARG A 164 -15.05 -9.85 -18.58
CA ARG A 164 -16.06 -9.07 -17.87
C ARG A 164 -16.20 -9.51 -16.41
N ILE A 165 -16.34 -10.82 -16.17
CA ILE A 165 -16.45 -11.38 -14.82
C ILE A 165 -15.21 -11.05 -13.99
N SER A 166 -14.01 -11.32 -14.53
CA SER A 166 -12.76 -11.09 -13.82
C SER A 166 -12.54 -9.61 -13.52
N ALA A 167 -12.84 -8.72 -14.47
CA ALA A 167 -12.73 -7.28 -14.27
C ALA A 167 -13.73 -6.75 -13.21
N THR A 168 -14.98 -7.22 -13.22
CA THR A 168 -15.98 -6.83 -12.22
C THR A 168 -15.61 -7.31 -10.82
N VAL A 169 -15.13 -8.55 -10.69
CA VAL A 169 -14.69 -9.10 -9.41
C VAL A 169 -13.44 -8.39 -8.91
N ASP A 170 -12.46 -8.12 -9.77
CA ASP A 170 -11.25 -7.37 -9.41
C ASP A 170 -11.58 -5.95 -8.95
N ALA A 171 -12.44 -5.23 -9.69
CA ALA A 171 -12.86 -3.87 -9.35
C ALA A 171 -13.63 -3.83 -8.02
N SER A 172 -14.47 -4.83 -7.76
CA SER A 172 -15.26 -4.92 -6.53
C SER A 172 -14.39 -5.31 -5.33
N ALA A 173 -13.48 -6.28 -5.49
CA ALA A 173 -12.53 -6.70 -4.46
C ALA A 173 -11.54 -5.58 -4.09
N PHE A 174 -11.17 -4.73 -5.06
CA PHE A 174 -10.24 -3.62 -4.86
C PHE A 174 -10.67 -2.67 -3.74
N ILE A 175 -11.98 -2.41 -3.56
CA ILE A 175 -12.48 -1.55 -2.48
C ILE A 175 -12.05 -2.10 -1.11
N PHE A 176 -12.29 -3.40 -0.88
CA PHE A 176 -11.91 -4.05 0.37
C PHE A 176 -10.38 -4.11 0.53
N GLU A 177 -9.68 -4.51 -0.54
CA GLU A 177 -8.21 -4.60 -0.55
C GLU A 177 -7.55 -3.27 -0.19
N TYR A 178 -8.05 -2.18 -0.76
CA TYR A 178 -7.54 -0.85 -0.52
C TYR A 178 -7.84 -0.39 0.91
N LEU A 179 -9.09 -0.54 1.38
CA LEU A 179 -9.48 -0.16 2.74
C LEU A 179 -8.73 -0.96 3.81
N LEU A 180 -8.44 -2.24 3.54
CA LEU A 180 -7.59 -3.06 4.39
C LEU A 180 -6.16 -2.51 4.44
N GLY A 181 -5.62 -2.07 3.30
CA GLY A 181 -4.28 -1.46 3.23
C GLY A 181 -4.19 -0.19 4.07
N VAL A 182 -5.18 0.69 3.92
CA VAL A 182 -5.32 1.89 4.75
C VAL A 182 -5.46 1.54 6.23
N TYR A 183 -6.28 0.54 6.58
CA TYR A 183 -6.41 0.09 7.97
C TYR A 183 -5.08 -0.40 8.56
N ILE A 184 -4.33 -1.23 7.82
CA ILE A 184 -3.00 -1.69 8.23
C ILE A 184 -2.07 -0.50 8.43
N GLN A 185 -2.09 0.48 7.52
CA GLN A 185 -1.26 1.68 7.62
C GLN A 185 -1.63 2.53 8.84
N VAL A 186 -2.92 2.73 9.14
CA VAL A 186 -3.39 3.41 10.36
C VAL A 186 -2.93 2.68 11.63
N TYR A 187 -2.97 1.35 11.62
CA TYR A 187 -2.42 0.54 12.71
C TYR A 187 -0.91 0.78 12.87
N LEU A 188 -0.14 0.75 11.78
CA LEU A 188 1.31 0.98 11.82
C LEU A 188 1.69 2.41 12.25
N ILE A 189 0.90 3.41 11.83
CA ILE A 189 1.02 4.79 12.34
C ILE A 189 0.79 4.81 13.85
N SER A 190 -0.23 4.09 14.34
CA SER A 190 -0.52 4.00 15.77
C SER A 190 0.61 3.31 16.57
N VAL A 191 1.27 2.29 16.00
CA VAL A 191 2.49 1.69 16.58
C VAL A 191 3.61 2.73 16.69
N CYS A 192 3.83 3.52 15.63
CA CYS A 192 4.86 4.57 15.63
C CYS A 192 4.57 5.64 16.69
N LEU A 193 3.31 6.04 16.87
CA LEU A 193 2.94 6.97 17.93
C LEU A 193 3.20 6.43 19.33
N ALA A 194 2.85 5.16 19.57
CA ALA A 194 3.06 4.54 20.86
C ALA A 194 4.56 4.49 21.19
N TRP A 195 5.41 4.28 20.18
CA TRP A 195 6.86 4.43 20.31
C TRP A 195 7.26 5.87 20.68
N ILE A 196 6.79 6.87 19.92
CA ILE A 196 7.11 8.29 20.18
C ILE A 196 6.70 8.71 21.59
N LYS A 197 5.55 8.21 22.08
CA LYS A 197 5.04 8.51 23.42
C LYS A 197 5.64 7.64 24.53
N GLY A 198 6.44 6.62 24.21
CA GLY A 198 7.02 5.69 25.19
C GLY A 198 5.98 4.81 25.91
N VAL A 199 4.82 4.56 25.30
CA VAL A 199 3.72 3.80 25.91
C VAL A 199 3.77 2.34 25.46
N SER A 200 3.65 1.41 26.41
CA SER A 200 3.41 -0.02 26.12
C SER A 200 1.93 -0.27 25.85
N PHE A 201 1.62 -1.22 24.98
CA PHE A 201 0.25 -1.54 24.60
C PHE A 201 0.09 -3.03 24.37
N GLU A 202 -1.11 -3.52 24.67
CA GLU A 202 -1.55 -4.84 24.23
C GLU A 202 -2.00 -4.80 22.77
N GLU A 203 -1.65 -5.83 22.00
CA GLU A 203 -1.88 -5.82 20.54
C GLU A 203 -3.37 -5.75 20.19
N GLY A 204 -4.20 -6.50 20.92
CA GLY A 204 -5.65 -6.50 20.71
C GLY A 204 -6.26 -5.11 20.90
N GLU A 205 -5.81 -4.37 21.92
CA GLU A 205 -6.26 -3.01 22.16
C GLU A 205 -5.77 -2.02 21.11
N LEU A 206 -4.54 -2.17 20.63
CA LEU A 206 -4.03 -1.32 19.57
C LEU A 206 -4.79 -1.54 18.25
N PHE A 207 -5.16 -2.78 17.90
CA PHE A 207 -5.99 -3.05 16.73
C PHE A 207 -7.38 -2.42 16.85
N ARG A 208 -8.01 -2.48 18.04
CA ARG A 208 -9.31 -1.83 18.30
C ARG A 208 -9.20 -0.30 18.29
N PHE A 209 -8.12 0.25 18.83
CA PHE A 209 -7.82 1.67 18.75
C PHE A 209 -7.65 2.13 17.29
N ALA A 210 -6.84 1.41 16.52
CA ALA A 210 -6.65 1.65 15.10
C ALA A 210 -7.96 1.53 14.32
N MET A 211 -8.85 0.61 14.68
CA MET A 211 -10.17 0.48 14.04
C MET A 211 -11.06 1.69 14.28
N ARG A 212 -11.04 2.25 15.50
CA ARG A 212 -11.73 3.51 15.80
C ARG A 212 -11.12 4.69 15.06
N ARG A 213 -9.79 4.73 14.89
CA ARG A 213 -9.10 5.78 14.11
C ARG A 213 -9.32 5.63 12.61
N PHE A 214 -9.43 4.40 12.12
CA PHE A 214 -9.70 4.09 10.73
C PHE A 214 -11.03 4.66 10.25
N THR A 215 -12.08 4.71 11.08
CA THR A 215 -13.33 5.37 10.68
C THR A 215 -13.16 6.87 10.42
N TYR A 216 -12.17 7.55 11.04
CA TYR A 216 -11.74 8.93 10.73
C TYR A 216 -11.06 9.05 9.38
N VAL A 217 -10.21 8.09 9.06
CA VAL A 217 -9.56 8.03 7.77
C VAL A 217 -10.51 7.59 6.65
N LEU A 218 -11.60 6.90 6.97
CA LEU A 218 -12.51 6.31 5.99
C LEU A 218 -13.17 7.33 5.04
N GLU A 219 -13.44 8.55 5.50
CA GLU A 219 -13.91 9.64 4.61
C GLU A 219 -12.89 9.94 3.50
N TRP A 220 -11.62 10.11 3.88
CA TRP A 220 -10.53 10.34 2.92
C TRP A 220 -10.30 9.11 2.04
N ALA A 221 -10.17 7.93 2.64
CA ALA A 221 -9.94 6.69 1.92
C ALA A 221 -11.08 6.39 0.93
N GLY A 222 -12.33 6.68 1.30
CA GLY A 222 -13.49 6.56 0.43
C GLY A 222 -13.42 7.48 -0.78
N ILE A 223 -12.94 8.72 -0.63
CA ILE A 223 -12.71 9.64 -1.75
C ILE A 223 -11.61 9.09 -2.67
N VAL A 224 -10.48 8.64 -2.12
CA VAL A 224 -9.39 8.11 -2.94
C VAL A 224 -9.82 6.84 -3.67
N VAL A 225 -10.58 5.94 -3.02
CA VAL A 225 -11.18 4.76 -3.66
C VAL A 225 -12.16 5.17 -4.75
N ALA A 226 -13.04 6.15 -4.51
CA ALA A 226 -14.02 6.60 -5.49
C ALA A 226 -13.33 7.19 -6.72
N ILE A 227 -12.35 8.07 -6.53
CA ILE A 227 -11.57 8.66 -7.63
C ILE A 227 -10.78 7.58 -8.36
N SER A 228 -10.11 6.67 -7.65
CA SER A 228 -9.39 5.54 -8.26
C SER A 228 -10.34 4.63 -9.05
N THR A 229 -11.53 4.39 -8.53
CA THR A 229 -12.56 3.61 -9.22
C THR A 229 -13.00 4.32 -10.49
N LEU A 230 -13.27 5.63 -10.44
CA LEU A 230 -13.73 6.40 -11.59
C LEU A 230 -12.66 6.58 -12.68
N ILE A 231 -11.40 6.81 -12.30
CA ILE A 231 -10.33 7.13 -13.26
C ILE A 231 -9.61 5.86 -13.75
N VAL A 232 -9.49 4.82 -12.92
CA VAL A 232 -8.70 3.62 -13.24
C VAL A 232 -9.60 2.42 -13.51
N ARG A 233 -10.46 2.06 -12.56
CA ARG A 233 -11.16 0.76 -12.58
C ARG A 233 -12.36 0.74 -13.51
N LEU A 234 -13.18 1.78 -13.46
CA LEU A 234 -14.39 1.90 -14.26
C LEU A 234 -14.06 1.92 -15.77
N PRO A 235 -13.06 2.68 -16.27
CA PRO A 235 -12.67 2.61 -17.66
C PRO A 235 -12.18 1.21 -18.05
N LEU A 236 -11.42 0.55 -17.20
CA LEU A 236 -10.93 -0.82 -17.46
C LEU A 236 -12.09 -1.82 -17.53
N VAL A 237 -13.05 -1.75 -16.61
CA VAL A 237 -14.26 -2.58 -16.65
C VAL A 237 -15.04 -2.26 -17.92
N LEU A 238 -15.33 -1.00 -18.20
CA LEU A 238 -16.07 -0.58 -19.40
C LEU A 238 -15.37 -1.03 -20.69
N ALA A 239 -14.04 -1.03 -20.76
CA ALA A 239 -13.30 -1.55 -21.91
C ALA A 239 -13.72 -2.97 -22.27
N TYR A 240 -13.95 -3.83 -21.29
CA TYR A 240 -14.41 -5.22 -21.51
C TYR A 240 -15.91 -5.34 -21.81
N PHE A 241 -16.72 -4.35 -21.42
CA PHE A 241 -18.16 -4.34 -21.70
C PHE A 241 -18.48 -3.70 -23.06
N THR A 242 -17.81 -2.61 -23.43
CA THR A 242 -18.13 -1.77 -24.60
C THR A 242 -16.99 -1.69 -25.64
N ASN A 243 -15.91 -2.47 -25.50
CA ASN A 243 -14.78 -2.54 -26.44
C ASN A 243 -14.17 -1.17 -26.77
N ILE A 244 -13.92 -0.34 -25.76
CA ILE A 244 -13.28 0.98 -25.96
C ILE A 244 -11.79 0.77 -26.32
N PRO A 245 -11.33 1.25 -27.48
CA PRO A 245 -9.92 1.12 -27.87
C PRO A 245 -9.00 1.99 -26.99
N GLY A 246 -7.78 1.52 -26.74
CA GLY A 246 -6.71 2.31 -26.10
C GLY A 246 -6.84 2.53 -24.59
N VAL A 247 -7.77 1.88 -23.88
CA VAL A 247 -7.94 2.09 -22.42
C VAL A 247 -6.67 1.76 -21.61
N LEU A 248 -5.89 0.78 -22.04
CA LEU A 248 -4.62 0.42 -21.40
C LEU A 248 -3.55 1.51 -21.55
N ASP A 249 -3.62 2.34 -22.60
CA ASP A 249 -2.65 3.41 -22.87
C ASP A 249 -2.84 4.59 -21.90
N TYR A 250 -4.05 4.78 -21.37
CA TYR A 250 -4.35 5.81 -20.37
C TYR A 250 -4.00 5.39 -18.94
N LEU A 251 -3.77 4.09 -18.70
CA LEU A 251 -3.52 3.56 -17.36
C LEU A 251 -2.28 4.17 -16.68
N PRO A 252 -1.13 4.36 -17.35
CA PRO A 252 0.02 5.03 -16.75
C PRO A 252 -0.29 6.47 -16.32
N LEU A 253 -1.03 7.21 -17.14
CA LEU A 253 -1.43 8.60 -16.83
C LEU A 253 -2.39 8.65 -15.64
N ALA A 254 -3.36 7.74 -15.58
CA ALA A 254 -4.27 7.62 -14.45
C ALA A 254 -3.52 7.34 -13.13
N ARG A 255 -2.55 6.41 -13.15
CA ARG A 255 -1.69 6.09 -12.00
C ARG A 255 -0.81 7.26 -11.57
N LEU A 256 -0.29 8.02 -12.55
CA LEU A 256 0.47 9.25 -12.31
C LEU A 256 -0.40 10.30 -11.60
N LEU A 257 -1.62 10.54 -12.09
CA LEU A 257 -2.57 11.48 -11.51
C LEU A 257 -2.96 11.09 -10.07
N MET A 258 -3.25 9.81 -9.83
CA MET A 258 -3.56 9.31 -8.48
C MET A 258 -2.37 9.50 -7.53
N SER A 259 -1.16 9.17 -7.97
CA SER A 259 0.05 9.34 -7.15
C SER A 259 0.31 10.81 -6.85
N GLY A 260 0.12 11.69 -7.83
CA GLY A 260 0.22 13.15 -7.66
C GLY A 260 -0.80 13.69 -6.67
N LEU A 261 -2.06 13.23 -6.74
CA LEU A 261 -3.12 13.60 -5.79
C LEU A 261 -2.77 13.18 -4.36
N ILE A 262 -2.33 11.93 -4.18
CA ILE A 262 -1.95 11.41 -2.86
C ILE A 262 -0.77 12.18 -2.27
N ILE A 263 0.27 12.45 -3.05
CA ILE A 263 1.41 13.26 -2.62
C ILE A 263 0.96 14.69 -2.30
N GLY A 264 0.08 15.25 -3.12
CA GLY A 264 -0.53 16.56 -2.92
C GLY A 264 -1.21 16.66 -1.56
N PHE A 265 -1.90 15.60 -1.11
CA PHE A 265 -2.62 15.52 0.16
C PHE A 265 -1.92 14.65 1.22
N CYS A 266 -0.59 14.57 1.16
CA CYS A 266 0.24 13.62 1.92
C CYS A 266 0.01 13.58 3.44
N SER A 267 -0.50 14.65 4.05
CA SER A 267 -0.71 14.74 5.50
C SER A 267 -2.16 14.56 5.94
N VAL A 268 -3.12 14.42 5.02
CA VAL A 268 -4.55 14.31 5.38
C VAL A 268 -4.81 13.02 6.16
N GLN A 269 -4.33 11.87 5.65
CA GLN A 269 -4.52 10.58 6.30
C GLN A 269 -3.92 10.53 7.70
N ILE A 270 -2.67 10.96 7.88
CA ILE A 270 -2.04 10.98 9.20
C ILE A 270 -2.76 11.96 10.13
N SER A 271 -3.20 13.12 9.63
CA SER A 271 -3.94 14.08 10.44
C SER A 271 -5.29 13.53 10.96
N LEU A 272 -6.02 12.78 10.12
CA LEU A 272 -7.26 12.07 10.50
C LEU A 272 -6.98 10.90 11.46
N ALA A 273 -5.88 10.18 11.26
CA ALA A 273 -5.50 9.07 12.13
C ALA A 273 -5.15 9.54 13.55
N LEU A 274 -4.64 10.77 13.68
CA LEU A 274 -4.05 11.26 14.93
C LEU A 274 -4.93 12.24 15.71
N HIS A 275 -5.53 13.25 15.07
CA HIS A 275 -6.10 14.41 15.78
C HIS A 275 -7.47 14.83 15.30
N ASN A 276 -7.71 14.80 13.98
CA ASN A 276 -8.90 15.41 13.42
C ASN A 276 -10.04 14.41 13.30
N GLU A 277 -11.23 14.89 13.66
CA GLU A 277 -12.45 14.08 13.58
C GLU A 277 -13.19 14.27 12.26
N THR A 278 -12.86 15.31 11.50
CA THR A 278 -13.50 15.64 10.23
C THR A 278 -12.49 15.83 9.10
N LEU A 279 -12.89 15.46 7.88
CA LEU A 279 -12.07 15.67 6.68
C LEU A 279 -11.74 17.16 6.45
N LEU A 280 -12.68 18.06 6.70
CA LEU A 280 -12.48 19.50 6.49
C LEU A 280 -11.38 20.06 7.40
N GLU A 281 -11.35 19.65 8.67
CA GLU A 281 -10.29 20.03 9.60
C GLU A 281 -8.95 19.45 9.17
N ALA A 282 -8.92 18.20 8.71
CA ALA A 282 -7.70 17.57 8.19
C ALA A 282 -7.16 18.28 6.94
N MET A 283 -8.02 18.73 6.03
CA MET A 283 -7.65 19.51 4.85
C MET A 283 -7.08 20.88 5.21
N ARG A 284 -7.71 21.57 6.19
CA ARG A 284 -7.20 22.84 6.72
C ARG A 284 -5.85 22.65 7.41
N ALA A 285 -5.72 21.61 8.24
CA ALA A 285 -4.47 21.26 8.92
C ALA A 285 -3.37 20.90 7.90
N HIS A 286 -3.72 20.19 6.83
CA HIS A 286 -2.82 19.90 5.73
C HIS A 286 -2.30 21.17 5.05
N SER A 287 -3.19 22.09 4.67
CA SER A 287 -2.80 23.37 4.06
C SER A 287 -1.87 24.18 4.97
N GLN A 288 -2.17 24.25 6.27
CA GLN A 288 -1.31 24.91 7.26
C GLN A 288 0.03 24.20 7.43
N PHE A 289 0.05 22.87 7.47
CA PHE A 289 1.26 22.07 7.57
C PHE A 289 2.19 22.29 6.38
N VAL A 290 1.65 22.21 5.16
CA VAL A 290 2.40 22.45 3.91
C VAL A 290 2.94 23.87 3.88
N ARG A 291 2.11 24.88 4.15
CA ARG A 291 2.56 26.28 4.15
C ARG A 291 3.69 26.56 5.14
N ASN A 292 3.65 25.94 6.32
CA ASN A 292 4.64 26.16 7.37
C ASN A 292 5.90 25.29 7.23
N ASN A 293 5.82 24.17 6.51
CA ASN A 293 6.89 23.17 6.43
C ASN A 293 7.26 22.74 5.00
N ALA A 294 6.88 23.51 3.97
CA ALA A 294 7.07 23.16 2.56
C ALA A 294 8.50 22.69 2.24
N GLY A 295 9.53 23.41 2.71
CA GLY A 295 10.92 23.00 2.49
C GLY A 295 11.28 21.66 3.11
N ARG A 296 10.77 21.34 4.31
CA ARG A 296 11.03 20.06 4.99
C ARG A 296 10.28 18.92 4.33
N LEU A 297 9.03 19.17 3.92
CA LEU A 297 8.23 18.23 3.17
C LEU A 297 8.90 17.91 1.83
N ALA A 298 9.37 18.92 1.10
CA ALA A 298 10.12 18.74 -0.14
C ALA A 298 11.38 17.90 0.07
N TRP A 299 12.17 18.18 1.11
CA TRP A 299 13.32 17.35 1.47
C TRP A 299 12.95 15.90 1.79
N PHE A 300 11.86 15.67 2.52
CA PHE A 300 11.37 14.33 2.81
C PHE A 300 10.94 13.59 1.54
N LEU A 301 10.23 14.25 0.64
CA LEU A 301 9.82 13.70 -0.66
C LEU A 301 11.02 13.37 -1.54
N ILE A 302 12.06 14.23 -1.58
CA ILE A 302 13.32 13.95 -2.29
C ILE A 302 13.97 12.69 -1.74
N ILE A 303 14.03 12.54 -0.41
CA ILE A 303 14.64 11.36 0.22
C ILE A 303 13.83 10.11 -0.09
N CYS A 304 12.49 10.17 -0.02
CA CYS A 304 11.64 9.06 -0.46
C CYS A 304 11.91 8.72 -1.92
N GLY A 305 11.93 9.73 -2.80
CA GLY A 305 12.20 9.58 -4.23
C GLY A 305 13.54 8.91 -4.51
N ILE A 306 14.62 9.32 -3.84
CA ILE A 306 15.95 8.72 -3.99
C ILE A 306 15.94 7.24 -3.57
N HIS A 307 15.36 6.92 -2.42
CA HIS A 307 15.35 5.54 -1.92
C HIS A 307 14.47 4.63 -2.77
N PHE A 308 13.28 5.09 -3.17
CA PHE A 308 12.44 4.35 -4.11
C PHE A 308 13.09 4.21 -5.48
N SER A 309 13.77 5.25 -5.98
CA SER A 309 14.50 5.17 -7.25
C SER A 309 15.61 4.13 -7.19
N ALA A 310 16.43 4.14 -6.13
CA ALA A 310 17.49 3.17 -5.95
C ALA A 310 16.95 1.74 -5.97
N ILE A 311 15.93 1.43 -5.15
CA ILE A 311 15.40 0.05 -5.09
C ILE A 311 14.68 -0.35 -6.39
N MET A 312 13.94 0.56 -7.04
CA MET A 312 13.22 0.24 -8.28
C MET A 312 14.18 0.07 -9.46
N MET A 313 15.25 0.87 -9.53
CA MET A 313 16.31 0.69 -10.51
C MET A 313 17.06 -0.63 -10.27
N CYS A 314 17.38 -0.97 -9.02
CA CYS A 314 17.96 -2.27 -8.71
C CYS A 314 17.06 -3.43 -9.14
N ASP A 315 15.74 -3.36 -8.86
CA ASP A 315 14.79 -4.39 -9.29
C ASP A 315 14.70 -4.51 -10.80
N ALA A 316 14.62 -3.39 -11.52
CA ALA A 316 14.56 -3.39 -12.97
C ALA A 316 15.87 -3.96 -13.58
N ILE A 317 17.04 -3.53 -13.09
CA ILE A 317 18.34 -4.03 -13.56
C ILE A 317 18.45 -5.54 -13.39
N VAL A 318 18.15 -6.04 -12.18
CA VAL A 318 18.30 -7.47 -11.87
C VAL A 318 17.24 -8.29 -12.58
N ARG A 319 15.98 -7.83 -12.68
CA ARG A 319 14.95 -8.52 -13.47
C ARG A 319 15.33 -8.67 -14.93
N SER A 320 15.78 -7.59 -15.58
CA SER A 320 16.20 -7.64 -16.98
C SER A 320 17.41 -8.55 -17.17
N ALA A 321 18.33 -8.59 -16.20
CA ALA A 321 19.50 -9.46 -16.26
C ALA A 321 19.19 -10.96 -16.08
N ILE A 322 18.21 -11.26 -15.21
CA ILE A 322 17.71 -12.61 -14.98
C ILE A 322 16.99 -13.17 -16.21
N ALA A 323 16.21 -12.33 -16.92
CA ALA A 323 15.35 -12.72 -18.03
C ALA A 323 14.41 -13.88 -17.63
N ASP A 324 14.46 -15.02 -18.34
CA ASP A 324 13.53 -16.15 -18.17
C ASP A 324 13.96 -17.17 -17.10
N ARG A 325 15.03 -16.90 -16.33
CA ARG A 325 15.56 -17.82 -15.31
C ARG A 325 14.69 -17.81 -14.05
N LEU A 326 13.71 -18.71 -13.97
CA LEU A 326 12.66 -18.67 -12.94
C LEU A 326 13.18 -18.82 -11.50
N GLY A 327 14.16 -19.70 -11.27
CA GLY A 327 14.74 -19.90 -9.93
C GLY A 327 15.45 -18.63 -9.41
N ALA A 328 16.22 -17.97 -10.27
CA ALA A 328 16.88 -16.70 -9.95
C ALA A 328 15.86 -15.57 -9.75
N LEU A 329 14.82 -15.50 -10.60
CA LEU A 329 13.73 -14.54 -10.47
C LEU A 329 13.01 -14.69 -9.13
N PHE A 330 12.75 -15.94 -8.72
CA PHE A 330 12.10 -16.25 -7.46
C PHE A 330 12.92 -15.76 -6.26
N LEU A 331 14.21 -16.11 -6.22
CA LEU A 331 15.11 -15.70 -5.14
C LEU A 331 15.30 -14.16 -5.08
N TRP A 332 15.40 -13.51 -6.25
CA TRP A 332 15.49 -12.06 -6.32
C TRP A 332 14.22 -11.40 -5.79
N LYS A 333 13.04 -11.81 -6.27
CA LYS A 333 11.77 -11.23 -5.85
C LYS A 333 11.46 -11.49 -4.37
N PHE A 334 11.84 -12.64 -3.85
CA PHE A 334 11.83 -12.92 -2.41
C PHE A 334 12.64 -11.85 -1.67
N SER A 335 13.93 -11.71 -2.01
CA SER A 335 14.84 -10.75 -1.37
C SER A 335 14.37 -9.29 -1.51
N PHE A 336 13.86 -8.94 -2.69
CA PHE A 336 13.34 -7.61 -2.99
C PHE A 336 12.10 -7.26 -2.16
N ALA A 337 11.21 -8.22 -1.87
CA ALA A 337 10.04 -7.99 -1.02
C ALA A 337 10.45 -7.58 0.41
N PHE A 338 11.48 -8.21 0.98
CA PHE A 338 12.03 -7.83 2.28
C PHE A 338 12.70 -6.45 2.24
N LEU A 339 13.54 -6.19 1.23
CA LEU A 339 14.21 -4.90 1.06
C LEU A 339 13.18 -3.77 0.95
N ARG A 340 12.17 -3.93 0.10
CA ARG A 340 11.07 -2.98 -0.06
C ARG A 340 10.31 -2.79 1.24
N GLY A 341 9.99 -3.87 1.96
CA GLY A 341 9.31 -3.80 3.25
C GLY A 341 10.08 -3.00 4.31
N ILE A 342 11.40 -3.15 4.37
CA ILE A 342 12.29 -2.37 5.24
C ILE A 342 12.27 -0.89 4.87
N VAL A 343 12.47 -0.56 3.59
CA VAL A 343 12.49 0.84 3.12
C VAL A 343 11.14 1.51 3.36
N VAL A 344 10.04 0.85 2.99
CA VAL A 344 8.67 1.37 3.19
C VAL A 344 8.38 1.56 4.68
N GLY A 345 8.68 0.56 5.51
CA GLY A 345 8.46 0.64 6.95
C GLY A 345 9.24 1.77 7.61
N TRP A 346 10.51 1.93 7.22
CA TRP A 346 11.37 3.01 7.71
C TRP A 346 10.88 4.39 7.28
N LEU A 347 10.52 4.57 6.00
CA LEU A 347 10.01 5.84 5.49
C LEU A 347 8.66 6.20 6.11
N LEU A 348 7.76 5.23 6.33
CA LEU A 348 6.51 5.45 7.04
C LEU A 348 6.77 5.90 8.49
N ALA A 349 7.63 5.19 9.23
CA ALA A 349 7.96 5.57 10.60
C ALA A 349 8.62 6.96 10.66
N SER A 350 9.49 7.26 9.70
CA SER A 350 10.12 8.57 9.56
C SER A 350 9.11 9.67 9.26
N TRP A 351 8.11 9.39 8.41
CA TRP A 351 7.00 10.30 8.14
C TRP A 351 6.20 10.62 9.40
N VAL A 352 5.86 9.61 10.20
CA VAL A 352 5.14 9.81 11.46
C VAL A 352 5.95 10.66 12.44
N CYS A 353 7.25 10.39 12.55
CA CYS A 353 8.16 11.19 13.40
C CYS A 353 8.24 12.65 12.92
N LEU A 354 8.37 12.85 11.60
CA LEU A 354 8.45 14.17 10.99
C LEU A 354 7.16 14.96 11.24
N PHE A 355 6.01 14.36 10.95
CA PHE A 355 4.71 14.98 11.14
C PHE A 355 4.52 15.41 12.60
N ARG A 356 4.82 14.50 13.55
CA ARG A 356 4.68 14.78 14.97
C ARG A 356 5.61 15.90 15.44
N GLN A 357 6.88 15.90 15.04
CA GLN A 357 7.86 16.93 15.44
C GLN A 357 7.43 18.35 15.07
N TYR A 358 6.74 18.52 13.93
CA TYR A 358 6.47 19.84 13.35
C TYR A 358 5.01 20.29 13.47
N GLU A 359 4.10 19.41 13.83
CA GLU A 359 2.78 19.80 14.32
C GLU A 359 2.87 20.42 15.74
N THR A 360 3.86 19.99 16.54
CA THR A 360 4.05 20.42 17.93
C THR A 360 4.77 21.76 18.13
N ARG A 361 4.40 22.83 17.41
CA ARG A 361 4.57 24.21 17.95
C ARG A 361 3.74 24.45 19.22
N ARG A 362 2.89 23.49 19.62
CA ARG A 362 2.10 23.47 20.87
C ARG A 362 2.67 22.60 22.01
N VAL A 363 3.73 21.79 21.79
CA VAL A 363 4.23 20.84 22.81
C VAL A 363 5.70 21.09 23.12
N ASN A 364 6.00 22.27 23.63
CA ASN A 364 7.23 22.52 24.41
C ASN A 364 7.09 21.99 25.87
N GLN A 365 6.13 21.10 26.16
CA GLN A 365 5.86 20.59 27.52
C GLN A 365 6.00 19.07 27.69
N GLU A 366 6.05 18.26 26.63
CA GLU A 366 6.38 16.83 26.80
C GLU A 366 7.91 16.69 26.77
N LYS A 367 8.51 16.55 27.96
CA LYS A 367 9.92 16.24 28.15
C LYS A 367 10.30 15.08 27.22
N TRP A 368 11.08 15.41 26.20
CA TRP A 368 11.59 14.44 25.24
C TRP A 368 12.48 13.44 25.96
N ILE A 369 12.31 12.17 25.59
CA ILE A 369 12.98 10.98 26.09
C ILE A 369 14.51 11.22 26.16
N GLN A 370 15.02 11.41 27.38
CA GLN A 370 16.40 11.12 27.73
C GLN A 370 16.46 9.62 28.04
N TYR A 371 16.98 8.83 27.11
CA TYR A 371 17.65 7.56 27.40
C TYR A 371 18.99 7.58 26.68
#